data_AF-A0A9D6V0T8-F1
#
_entry.id   AF-A0A9D6V0T8-F1
#
_cell.length_a   1.000
_cell.length_b   1.000
_cell.length_c   1.000
_cell.angle_alpha   90.00
_cell.angle_beta   90.00
_cell.angle_gamma   90.00
#
_symmetry.space_group_name_H-M   'P 1'
#
loop_
_entity.id
_entity.type
_entity.pdbx_description
1 polymer ?
#
loop_
_entity_poly.entity_id
_entity_poly.type
_entity_poly.pdbx_seq_one_letter_code
_entity_poly.pdbx_strand_id
1 'polypeptide(L)' 'RAVGGAIGKNPLPIVVPCHRCIGSDGSLTGFGGGLDTKKRLIDLEQSTR' A
#
# COMPACT_ATOMS: atom_id res chain seq x y z
N ARG A 1 0.95 -10.92 11.70
CA ARG A 1 0.86 -11.42 10.30
C ARG A 1 -0.55 -11.43 9.71
N ALA A 2 -1.64 -11.27 10.49
CA ALA A 2 -3.01 -11.16 9.95
C ALA A 2 -3.30 -9.88 9.14
N VAL A 3 -2.75 -8.74 9.59
CA VAL A 3 -3.05 -7.41 9.04
C VAL A 3 -2.60 -7.27 7.58
N GLY A 4 -1.41 -7.76 7.21
CA GLY A 4 -0.92 -7.69 5.82
C GLY A 4 -1.79 -8.44 4.81
N GLY A 5 -2.35 -9.59 5.20
CA GLY A 5 -3.29 -10.35 4.37
C GLY A 5 -4.65 -9.69 4.23
N ALA A 6 -5.13 -8.99 5.27
CA ALA A 6 -6.37 -8.22 5.22
C ALA A 6 -6.23 -6.98 4.32
N ILE A 7 -5.10 -6.28 4.39
CA ILE A 7 -4.75 -5.11 3.56
C ILE A 7 -4.71 -5.47 2.07
N GLY A 8 -4.12 -6.63 1.72
CA GLY A 8 -4.08 -7.11 0.34
C GLY A 8 -5.44 -7.43 -0.27
N LYS A 9 -6.46 -7.69 0.57
CA LYS A 9 -7.84 -7.98 0.16
C LYS A 9 -8.77 -6.77 0.21
N ASN A 10 -8.22 -5.56 0.41
CA ASN A 10 -9.02 -4.35 0.50
C ASN A 10 -9.75 -4.07 -0.84
N PRO A 11 -11.10 -4.06 -0.88
CA PRO A 11 -11.88 -3.80 -2.09
C PRO A 11 -11.85 -2.33 -2.54
N LEU A 12 -11.42 -1.40 -1.67
CA LEU A 12 -11.34 0.03 -1.95
C LEU A 12 -9.91 0.55 -1.70
N PRO A 13 -8.95 0.17 -2.55
CA PRO A 13 -7.60 0.73 -2.51
C PRO A 13 -7.68 2.25 -2.75
N ILE A 14 -6.84 3.04 -2.08
CA ILE A 14 -6.83 4.54 -2.04
C ILE A 14 -7.69 5.12 -0.90
N VAL A 15 -9.00 4.87 -0.88
CA VAL A 15 -9.89 5.41 0.17
C VAL A 15 -9.49 4.90 1.56
N VAL A 16 -9.26 3.58 1.64
CA VAL A 16 -8.51 3.00 2.75
C VAL A 16 -7.05 3.00 2.31
N PRO A 17 -6.14 3.74 2.99
CA PRO A 17 -4.78 3.97 2.53
C PRO A 17 -3.86 2.76 2.78
N CYS A 18 -4.24 1.60 2.24
CA CYS A 18 -3.50 0.34 2.32
C CYS A 18 -2.11 0.41 1.65
N HIS A 19 -1.90 1.35 0.74
CA HIS A 19 -0.59 1.66 0.14
C HIS A 19 0.40 2.26 1.16
N ARG A 20 -0.06 2.88 2.26
CA ARG A 20 0.83 3.44 3.30
C ARG A 20 1.37 2.41 4.28
N CYS A 21 0.84 1.19 4.30
CA CYS A 21 1.34 0.13 5.17
C CYS A 21 2.57 -0.53 4.55
N ILE A 22 3.74 -0.37 5.18
CA ILE A 22 5.03 -0.91 4.71
C ILE A 22 5.51 -1.96 5.71
N GLY A 23 6.26 -2.97 5.24
CA GLY A 23 6.95 -3.91 6.12
C GLY A 23 7.90 -3.18 7.06
N SER A 24 8.14 -3.74 8.25
CA SER A 24 9.10 -3.19 9.22
C SER A 24 10.55 -3.16 8.69
N ASP A 25 10.83 -3.94 7.65
CA ASP A 25 12.07 -3.99 6.88
C ASP A 25 12.11 -2.99 5.71
N GLY A 26 11.06 -2.17 5.53
CA GLY A 26 10.92 -1.27 4.39
C GLY A 26 10.36 -1.94 3.13
N SER A 27 10.02 -3.23 3.18
CA SER A 27 9.49 -3.95 2.02
C SER A 27 8.06 -3.52 1.66
N LEU A 28 7.82 -3.34 0.37
CA LEU A 28 6.48 -3.10 -0.16
C LEU A 28 5.83 -4.44 -0.44
N THR A 29 4.86 -4.81 0.39
CA THR A 29 4.12 -6.08 0.27
C THR A 29 2.61 -5.84 0.37
N GLY A 30 1.82 -6.83 -0.05
CA GLY A 30 0.38 -6.92 0.23
C GLY A 30 -0.46 -5.77 -0.32
N PHE A 31 -0.46 -5.55 -1.63
CA PHE A 31 -1.34 -4.58 -2.28
C PHE A 31 -2.18 -5.23 -3.38
N GLY A 32 -3.50 -5.14 -3.28
CA GLY A 32 -4.43 -5.77 -4.21
C GLY A 32 -4.31 -5.27 -5.65
N GLY A 33 -3.86 -4.02 -5.85
CA GLY A 33 -3.64 -3.41 -7.17
C GLY A 33 -2.21 -3.54 -7.71
N GLY A 34 -1.37 -4.41 -7.15
CA GLY A 34 0.03 -4.58 -7.54
C GLY A 34 1.02 -3.62 -6.87
N LEU A 35 2.27 -4.07 -6.70
CA LEU A 35 3.28 -3.30 -5.97
C LEU A 35 3.71 -2.01 -6.69
N ASP A 36 3.65 -1.97 -8.02
CA ASP A 36 4.00 -0.80 -8.80
C ASP A 36 3.00 0.35 -8.60
N THR A 37 1.70 0.02 -8.55
CA THR A 37 0.65 0.98 -8.20
C THR A 37 0.85 1.52 -6.79
N LYS A 38 1.21 0.67 -5.83
CA LYS A 38 1.51 1.07 -4.46
C LYS A 38 2.70 2.05 -4.39
N LYS A 39 3.79 1.78 -5.11
CA LYS A 39 4.94 2.70 -5.23
C LYS A 39 4.50 4.05 -5.78
N ARG A 40 3.79 4.04 -6.91
CA ARG A 40 3.36 5.27 -7.57
C ARG A 40 2.42 6.12 -6.71
N LEU A 41 1.54 5.49 -5.93
CA LEU A 41 0.67 6.21 -4.98
C LEU A 41 1.46 6.87 -3.86
N ILE A 42 2.48 6.19 -3.31
CA ILE A 42 3.36 6.77 -2.29
C ILE A 42 4.15 7.94 -2.89
N ASP A 43 4.70 7.78 -4.09
CA ASP A 43 5.47 8.82 -4.77
C ASP A 43 4.61 10.06 -5.05
N LEU A 44 3.35 9.88 -5.48
CA LEU A 44 2.37 10.97 -5.65
C LEU A 44 2.05 11.69 -4.34
N GLU A 45 1.91 10.96 -3.24
CA GLU A 45 1.71 11.56 -1.91
C GLU A 45 2.95 12.33 -1.43
N GLN A 46 4.15 11.90 -1.82
CA GLN A 46 5.40 12.59 -1.50
C GLN A 46 5.64 13.82 -2.39
N SER A 47 5.23 13.79 -3.66
CA SER A 47 5.36 14.93 -4.58
C SER A 47 4.39 16.07 -4.31
N THR A 48 3.34 15.83 -3.53
CA THR A 48 2.34 16.84 -3.15
C THR A 48 2.76 17.64 -1.90
N ARG A 49 4.05 17.62 -1.55
CA ARG A 49 4.63 18.41 -0.46
C ARG A 49 5.43 19.60 -0.95
#